data_AF-A0A182C1S2-F1
#
_entry.id   AF-A0A182C1S2-F1
#
_cell.length_a   1.000
_cell.length_b   1.000
_cell.length_c   1.000
_cell.angle_alpha   90.00
_cell.angle_beta   90.00
_cell.angle_gamma   90.00
#
_symmetry.space_group_name_H-M   'P 1'
#
loop_
_entity.id
_entity.type
_entity.pdbx_description
1 polymer ?
#
loop_
_entity_poly.entity_id
_entity_poly.type
_entity_poly.pdbx_seq_one_letter_code
_entity_poly.pdbx_strand_id
1 'polypeptide(L)'
;MKKSTKPLRFILVGIANTAIDFIVLLSLTTFGLPLVVANFISTSVALTFSFFANRNFTFGSTGKKRSQAVRFLLVTLVGLWVLQPIVLVLAVPVLEGMLSREASIVVAKLIATVVSMVWNYLLYDSLVFRKSQR
;
A
#
# COMPACT_ATOMS: atom_id res chain seq x y z
N MET A 1 -23.87 4.74 -16.30
CA MET A 1 -22.79 5.09 -15.35
C MET A 1 -21.50 4.43 -15.82
N LYS A 2 -20.52 5.15 -16.37
CA LYS A 2 -19.21 4.57 -16.72
C LYS A 2 -18.50 4.20 -15.41
N LYS A 3 -18.46 2.91 -15.05
CA LYS A 3 -17.71 2.42 -13.88
C LYS A 3 -16.24 2.84 -14.04
N SER A 4 -15.75 3.67 -13.14
CA SER A 4 -14.31 3.95 -13.04
C SER A 4 -13.60 2.63 -12.73
N THR A 5 -12.77 2.14 -13.64
CA THR A 5 -12.02 0.88 -13.45
C THR A 5 -10.78 1.05 -12.58
N LYS A 6 -10.46 2.30 -12.17
CA LYS A 6 -9.28 2.63 -11.36
C LYS A 6 -9.22 1.89 -10.02
N PRO A 7 -10.29 1.77 -9.20
CA PRO A 7 -10.22 1.03 -7.94
C PRO A 7 -9.88 -0.44 -8.15
N LEU A 8 -10.46 -1.08 -9.18
CA LEU A 8 -10.16 -2.47 -9.51
C LEU A 8 -8.71 -2.65 -9.94
N ARG A 9 -8.20 -1.74 -10.79
CA ARG A 9 -6.78 -1.74 -11.18
C ARG A 9 -5.87 -1.53 -9.98
N PHE A 10 -6.24 -0.66 -9.06
CA PHE A 10 -5.49 -0.44 -7.82
C PHE A 10 -5.40 -1.71 -6.96
N ILE A 11 -6.53 -2.40 -6.77
CA ILE A 11 -6.57 -3.69 -6.05
C ILE A 11 -5.70 -4.73 -6.76
N LEU A 12 -5.80 -4.86 -8.09
CA LEU A 12 -4.97 -5.77 -8.87
C LEU A 12 -3.47 -5.48 -8.72
N VAL A 13 -3.08 -4.20 -8.76
CA VAL A 13 -1.69 -3.78 -8.52
C VAL A 13 -1.27 -4.11 -7.09
N GLY A 14 -2.15 -3.96 -6.10
CA GLY A 14 -1.89 -4.36 -4.72
C GLY A 14 -1.63 -5.86 -4.57
N ILE A 15 -2.46 -6.70 -5.19
CA ILE A 15 -2.28 -8.17 -5.18
C ILE A 15 -0.96 -8.55 -5.86
N ALA A 16 -0.69 -7.97 -7.04
CA ALA A 16 0.56 -8.22 -7.76
C ALA A 16 1.79 -7.76 -6.96
N ASN A 17 1.70 -6.61 -6.28
CA ASN A 17 2.75 -6.11 -5.41
C ASN A 17 3.07 -7.08 -4.27
N THR A 18 2.04 -7.58 -3.58
CA THR A 18 2.21 -8.58 -2.52
C THR A 18 2.81 -9.87 -3.07
N ALA A 19 2.33 -10.35 -4.23
CA ALA A 19 2.90 -11.56 -4.84
C ALA A 19 4.39 -11.39 -5.19
N ILE A 20 4.77 -10.25 -5.77
CA ILE A 20 6.17 -9.94 -6.09
C ILE A 20 7.02 -9.90 -4.82
N ASP A 21 6.54 -9.23 -3.77
CA ASP A 21 7.27 -9.14 -2.50
C ASP A 21 7.54 -10.53 -1.92
N PHE A 22 6.50 -11.38 -1.81
CA PHE A 22 6.64 -12.75 -1.32
C PHE A 22 7.60 -13.59 -2.18
N ILE A 23 7.47 -13.53 -3.50
CA ILE A 23 8.34 -14.30 -4.42
C ILE A 23 9.80 -13.87 -4.25
N VAL A 24 10.07 -12.57 -4.23
CA VAL A 24 11.44 -12.05 -4.11
C VAL A 24 12.00 -12.38 -2.73
N LEU A 25 11.22 -12.18 -1.67
CA LEU A 25 11.61 -12.50 -0.30
C LEU A 25 12.01 -13.97 -0.17
N LEU A 26 11.11 -14.89 -0.55
CA LEU A 26 11.35 -16.33 -0.47
C LEU A 26 12.56 -16.75 -1.30
N SER A 27 12.69 -16.22 -2.52
CA SER A 27 13.83 -16.53 -3.40
C SER A 27 15.14 -16.14 -2.73
N LEU A 28 15.26 -14.90 -2.24
CA LEU A 28 16.49 -14.39 -1.61
C LEU A 28 16.83 -15.15 -0.33
N THR A 29 15.82 -15.50 0.49
CA THR A 29 16.06 -16.31 1.70
C THR A 29 16.53 -17.73 1.36
N THR A 30 16.03 -18.33 0.28
CA THR A 30 16.49 -19.66 -0.19
C THR A 30 17.94 -19.62 -0.68
N PHE A 31 18.41 -18.49 -1.21
CA PHE A 31 19.83 -18.26 -1.54
C PHE A 31 20.71 -17.93 -0.34
N GLY A 32 20.19 -18.01 0.89
CA GLY A 32 20.95 -17.82 2.13
C GLY A 32 21.13 -16.38 2.55
N LEU A 33 20.43 -15.41 1.95
CA LEU A 33 20.46 -14.04 2.44
C LEU A 33 19.78 -13.94 3.81
N PRO A 34 20.32 -13.13 4.74
CA PRO A 34 19.67 -12.85 6.00
C PRO A 34 18.27 -12.26 5.79
N LEU A 35 17.30 -12.70 6.59
CA LEU A 35 15.88 -12.33 6.45
C LEU A 35 15.66 -10.82 6.35
N VAL A 36 16.36 -10.03 7.18
CA VAL A 36 16.24 -8.56 7.18
C VAL A 36 16.70 -7.96 5.86
N VAL A 37 17.80 -8.45 5.31
CA VAL A 37 18.36 -7.99 4.02
C VAL A 37 17.44 -8.39 2.88
N ALA A 38 16.98 -9.65 2.88
CA ALA A 38 16.03 -10.15 1.89
C ALA A 38 14.73 -9.33 1.89
N ASN A 39 14.17 -9.03 3.06
CA ASN A 39 12.97 -8.21 3.22
C ASN A 39 13.15 -6.77 2.76
N PHE A 40 14.31 -6.18 3.04
CA PHE A 40 14.61 -4.83 2.57
C PHE A 40 14.66 -4.77 1.03
N ILE A 41 15.30 -5.76 0.40
CA ILE A 41 15.37 -5.85 -1.07
C ILE A 41 13.98 -6.14 -1.66
N SER A 42 13.24 -7.11 -1.12
CA SER A 42 11.91 -7.48 -1.62
C SER A 42 10.93 -6.30 -1.54
N THR A 43 10.90 -5.63 -0.39
CA THR A 43 10.05 -4.45 -0.18
C THR A 43 10.40 -3.32 -1.15
N SER A 44 11.70 -3.10 -1.40
CA SER A 44 12.15 -2.07 -2.35
C SER A 44 11.75 -2.38 -3.79
N VAL A 45 11.85 -3.64 -4.21
CA VAL A 45 11.41 -4.11 -5.54
C VAL A 45 9.90 -3.96 -5.67
N ALA A 46 9.14 -4.40 -4.66
CA ALA A 46 7.69 -4.29 -4.62
C ALA A 46 7.24 -2.81 -4.70
N LEU A 47 7.78 -1.93 -3.86
CA LEU A 47 7.48 -0.48 -3.88
C LEU A 47 7.77 0.14 -5.25
N THR A 48 8.88 -0.23 -5.87
CA THR A 48 9.25 0.25 -7.21
C THR A 48 8.23 -0.20 -8.25
N PHE A 49 7.86 -1.49 -8.25
CA PHE A 49 6.81 -2.03 -9.12
C PHE A 49 5.47 -1.31 -8.89
N SER A 50 5.05 -1.16 -7.63
CA SER A 50 3.79 -0.51 -7.25
C SER A 50 3.73 0.93 -7.76
N PHE A 51 4.82 1.69 -7.67
CA PHE A 51 4.88 3.04 -8.21
C PHE A 51 4.64 3.05 -9.72
N PHE A 52 5.37 2.23 -10.49
CA PHE A 52 5.24 2.22 -11.95
C PHE A 52 3.89 1.68 -12.41
N ALA A 53 3.41 0.60 -11.79
CA ALA A 53 2.11 0.01 -12.08
C ALA A 53 0.97 0.98 -11.77
N ASN A 54 0.99 1.64 -10.61
CA ASN A 54 -0.02 2.65 -10.27
C ASN A 54 0.04 3.84 -11.22
N ARG A 55 1.24 4.34 -11.53
CA ARG A 55 1.41 5.48 -12.44
C ARG A 55 0.89 5.19 -13.84
N ASN A 56 1.26 4.06 -14.43
CA ASN A 56 1.04 3.78 -15.84
C ASN A 56 -0.28 3.07 -16.10
N PHE A 57 -0.66 2.12 -15.25
CA PHE A 57 -1.84 1.26 -15.44
C PHE A 57 -3.07 1.76 -14.67
N THR A 58 -2.92 2.09 -13.38
CA THR A 58 -4.05 2.51 -12.53
C THR A 58 -4.50 3.93 -12.85
N PHE A 59 -3.59 4.91 -12.82
CA PHE A 59 -3.92 6.33 -12.91
C PHE A 59 -3.59 6.98 -14.25
N GLY A 60 -2.70 6.37 -15.06
CA GLY A 60 -2.37 6.82 -16.41
C GLY A 60 -1.78 8.24 -16.45
N SER A 61 -0.82 8.53 -15.55
CA SER A 61 -0.24 9.86 -15.39
C SER A 61 1.00 10.09 -16.26
N THR A 62 1.09 11.27 -16.88
CA THR A 62 2.23 11.74 -17.69
C THR A 62 3.16 12.72 -16.97
N GLY A 63 2.94 12.99 -15.68
CA GLY A 63 3.74 13.94 -14.88
C GLY A 63 5.21 13.52 -14.63
N LYS A 64 5.99 14.43 -14.04
CA LYS A 64 7.43 14.24 -13.73
C LYS A 64 7.63 13.06 -12.75
N LYS A 65 8.30 12.00 -13.23
CA LYS A 65 8.50 10.73 -12.48
C LYS A 65 9.03 10.93 -11.05
N ARG A 66 10.12 11.70 -10.87
CA ARG A 66 10.76 11.89 -9.56
C ARG A 66 9.83 12.55 -8.53
N SER A 67 9.09 13.58 -8.92
CA SER A 67 8.15 14.28 -8.03
C SER A 67 7.00 13.36 -7.61
N GLN A 68 6.49 12.54 -8.54
CA GLN A 68 5.43 11.58 -8.26
C GLN A 68 5.91 10.44 -7.36
N ALA A 69 7.14 9.96 -7.55
CA ALA A 69 7.74 8.93 -6.69
C ALA A 69 7.88 9.42 -5.25
N VAL A 70 8.36 10.65 -5.05
CA VAL A 70 8.48 11.24 -3.71
C VAL A 70 7.10 11.37 -3.05
N ARG A 71 6.10 11.90 -3.76
CA ARG A 71 4.73 12.02 -3.22
C ARG A 71 4.09 10.66 -2.93
N PHE A 72 4.29 9.68 -3.81
CA PHE A 72 3.84 8.30 -3.61
C PHE A 72 4.44 7.72 -2.33
N LEU A 73 5.76 7.83 -2.16
CA LEU A 73 6.45 7.34 -0.97
C LEU A 73 5.97 8.05 0.29
N LEU A 74 5.85 9.39 0.27
CA LEU A 74 5.35 10.15 1.42
C LEU A 74 3.94 9.71 1.82
N VAL A 75 3.02 9.59 0.87
CA VAL A 75 1.65 9.12 1.14
C VAL A 75 1.66 7.69 1.67
N THR A 76 2.44 6.79 1.07
CA THR A 76 2.58 5.39 1.50
C THR A 76 3.08 5.32 2.94
N LEU A 77 4.15 6.05 3.24
CA LEU A 77 4.80 6.04 4.55
C LEU A 77 3.89 6.65 5.62
N VAL A 78 3.16 7.73 5.31
CA VAL A 78 2.17 8.29 6.24
C VAL A 78 1.03 7.30 6.50
N GLY A 79 0.52 6.63 5.46
CA GLY A 79 -0.50 5.59 5.62
C GLY A 79 -0.04 4.44 6.52
N LEU A 80 1.20 3.99 6.34
CA LEU A 80 1.78 2.87 7.08
C LEU A 80 2.19 3.24 8.51
N TRP A 81 2.92 4.34 8.69
CA TRP A 81 3.58 4.68 9.97
C TRP A 81 2.76 5.62 10.86
N VAL A 82 1.74 6.29 10.32
CA VAL A 82 0.92 7.23 11.09
C VAL A 82 -0.52 6.73 11.14
N LEU A 83 -1.15 6.54 9.98
CA LEU A 83 -2.57 6.23 9.93
C LEU A 83 -2.89 4.83 10.50
N GLN A 84 -2.12 3.81 10.12
CA GLN A 84 -2.35 2.45 10.65
C GLN A 84 -2.23 2.37 12.18
N PRO A 85 -1.15 2.86 12.83
CA PRO A 85 -1.06 2.86 14.29
C PRO A 85 -2.18 3.62 14.98
N ILE A 86 -2.58 4.77 14.45
CA ILE A 86 -3.71 5.56 14.98
C ILE A 86 -4.98 4.72 14.95
N VAL A 87 -5.30 4.08 13.82
CA VAL A 87 -6.50 3.24 13.71
C VAL A 87 -6.43 2.07 14.68
N LEU A 88 -5.27 1.43 14.85
CA LEU A 88 -5.11 0.34 15.82
C LEU A 88 -5.39 0.79 17.26
N VAL A 89 -4.80 1.91 17.69
CA VAL A 89 -4.98 2.45 19.05
C VAL A 89 -6.44 2.83 19.31
N LEU A 90 -7.15 3.32 18.31
CA LEU A 90 -8.57 3.69 18.43
C LEU A 90 -9.52 2.49 18.34
N ALA A 91 -9.23 1.51 17.48
CA ALA A 91 -10.15 0.41 17.19
C ALA A 91 -10.04 -0.76 18.20
N VAL A 92 -8.84 -1.08 18.68
CA VAL A 92 -8.63 -2.23 19.58
C VAL A 92 -9.46 -2.12 20.86
N PRO A 93 -9.46 -0.99 21.61
CA PRO A 93 -10.22 -0.90 22.86
C PRO A 93 -11.73 -1.02 22.67
N VAL A 94 -12.25 -0.50 21.54
CA VAL A 94 -13.67 -0.60 21.19
C VAL A 94 -14.06 -2.05 20.91
N LEU A 95 -13.20 -2.78 20.20
CA LEU A 95 -13.44 -4.17 19.82
C LEU A 95 -13.25 -5.15 20.98
N GLU A 96 -12.33 -4.88 21.92
CA GLU A 96 -12.15 -5.68 23.14
C GLU A 96 -13.40 -5.71 24.03
N GLY A 97 -14.30 -4.72 23.92
CA GLY A 97 -15.61 -4.77 24.57
C GLY A 97 -16.58 -5.78 23.96
N MET A 98 -16.29 -6.31 22.77
CA MET A 98 -17.19 -7.18 22.00
C MET A 98 -16.57 -8.54 21.63
N LEU A 99 -15.24 -8.62 21.53
CA LEU A 99 -14.48 -9.75 21.02
C LEU A 99 -13.32 -10.10 21.97
N SER A 100 -12.73 -11.29 21.79
CA SER A 100 -11.49 -11.65 22.47
C SER A 100 -10.34 -10.73 22.02
N ARG A 101 -9.36 -10.52 22.90
CA ARG A 101 -8.20 -9.64 22.63
C ARG A 101 -7.49 -9.98 21.31
N GLU A 102 -7.29 -11.26 21.03
CA GLU A 102 -6.65 -11.72 19.80
C GLU A 102 -7.49 -11.38 18.56
N ALA A 103 -8.80 -11.62 18.61
CA ALA A 103 -9.72 -11.29 17.53
C ALA A 103 -9.79 -9.76 17.31
N SER A 104 -9.82 -8.97 18.37
CA SER A 104 -9.82 -7.51 18.30
C SER A 104 -8.59 -6.97 17.58
N ILE A 105 -7.40 -7.50 17.86
CA ILE A 105 -6.16 -7.08 17.19
C ILE A 105 -6.21 -7.42 15.69
N VAL A 106 -6.67 -8.62 15.33
CA VAL A 106 -6.78 -9.03 13.92
C VAL A 106 -7.80 -8.16 13.18
N VAL A 107 -8.99 -7.96 13.74
CA VAL A 107 -10.05 -7.15 13.13
C VAL A 107 -9.61 -5.69 13.03
N ALA A 108 -9.01 -5.11 14.08
CA ALA A 108 -8.47 -3.76 14.04
C ALA A 108 -7.40 -3.60 12.96
N LYS A 109 -6.53 -4.60 12.77
CA LYS A 109 -5.50 -4.58 11.73
C LYS A 109 -6.08 -4.65 10.31
N LEU A 110 -7.15 -5.42 10.11
CA LEU A 110 -7.89 -5.43 8.85
C LEU A 110 -8.53 -4.06 8.57
N ILE A 111 -9.17 -3.45 9.56
CA ILE A 111 -9.76 -2.11 9.44
C ILE A 111 -8.66 -1.08 9.11
N ALA A 112 -7.55 -1.07 9.85
CA ALA A 112 -6.42 -0.17 9.62
C ALA A 112 -5.84 -0.32 8.20
N THR A 113 -5.77 -1.55 7.70
CA THR A 113 -5.31 -1.84 6.33
C THR A 113 -6.27 -1.26 5.29
N VAL A 114 -7.58 -1.47 5.45
CA VAL A 114 -8.60 -0.92 4.54
C VAL A 114 -8.60 0.62 4.56
N VAL A 115 -8.54 1.22 5.76
CA VAL A 115 -8.46 2.68 5.93
C VAL A 115 -7.21 3.24 5.23
N SER A 116 -6.04 2.63 5.45
CA SER A 116 -4.80 3.02 4.77
C SER A 116 -4.89 2.82 3.24
N MET A 117 -5.58 1.79 2.78
CA MET A 117 -5.76 1.52 1.36
C MET A 117 -6.62 2.59 0.68
N VAL A 118 -7.72 3.00 1.34
CA VAL A 118 -8.59 4.09 0.89
C VAL A 118 -7.82 5.42 0.88
N TRP A 119 -7.08 5.73 1.96
CA TRP A 119 -6.22 6.90 2.05
C TRP A 119 -5.23 6.98 0.88
N ASN A 120 -4.49 5.88 0.65
CA ASN A 120 -3.53 5.78 -0.44
C ASN A 120 -4.21 5.99 -1.79
N TYR A 121 -5.33 5.32 -2.06
CA TYR A 121 -6.06 5.48 -3.31
C TYR A 121 -6.51 6.93 -3.57
N LEU A 122 -7.13 7.56 -2.57
CA LEU A 122 -7.66 8.93 -2.71
C LEU A 122 -6.55 9.95 -2.96
N LEU A 123 -5.44 9.87 -2.21
CA LEU A 123 -4.31 10.78 -2.42
C LEU A 123 -3.53 10.47 -3.69
N TYR A 124 -3.48 9.21 -4.12
CA TYR A 124 -2.89 8.86 -5.40
C TYR A 124 -3.67 9.44 -6.57
N ASP A 125 -5.00 9.33 -6.56
CA ASP A 125 -5.85 9.87 -7.61
C ASP A 125 -5.85 11.42 -7.63
N SER A 126 -5.90 12.05 -6.45
CA SER A 126 -6.08 13.50 -6.34
C SER A 126 -4.79 14.33 -6.31
N LEU A 127 -3.72 13.84 -5.67
CA LEU A 127 -2.49 14.62 -5.42
C LEU A 127 -1.25 14.07 -6.15
N VAL A 128 -1.07 12.75 -6.20
CA VAL A 128 0.15 12.14 -6.73
C VAL A 128 0.11 12.03 -8.25
N PHE A 129 -0.98 11.48 -8.79
CA PHE A 129 -1.13 11.17 -10.21
C PHE A 129 -2.17 12.03 -10.91
N ARG A 130 -2.48 13.21 -10.35
CA ARG A 130 -3.39 14.18 -10.97
C ARG A 130 -2.91 14.45 -12.41
N LYS A 131 -3.77 14.16 -13.40
CA LYS A 131 -3.50 14.57 -14.78
C LYS A 131 -3.41 16.09 -14.78
N SER A 132 -2.24 16.64 -15.11
CA SER A 132 -2.10 18.05 -15.43
C SER A 132 -3.05 18.31 -16.59
N GLN A 133 -4.13 19.05 -16.36
CA GLN A 133 -4.89 19.60 -17.47
C GLN A 133 -3.93 20.53 -18.22
N ARG A 134 -3.54 20.09 -19.41
CA ARG A 134 -2.94 20.91 -20.45
C ARG A 134 -3.83 20.76 -21.66
#